data_AF-A0A9D8HSS5-F1
#
_entry.id   AF-A0A9D8HSS5-F1
#
_cell.length_a   1.000
_cell.length_b   1.000
_cell.length_c   1.000
_cell.angle_alpha   90.00
_cell.angle_beta   90.00
_cell.angle_gamma   90.00
#
_symmetry.space_group_name_H-M   'P 1'
#
loop_
_entity.id
_entity.type
_entity.pdbx_description
1 polymer ?
#
loop_
_entity_poly.entity_id
_entity_poly.type
_entity_poly.pdbx_seq_one_letter_code
_entity_poly.pdbx_strand_id
1 'polypeptide(L)'
;MIECKYHNDAETSSDIKTALYIHSRFQDIKRACENKLNHYNFKEGWLATNTKITSEAVKYASCVKLKIVAWHYPKHENLEYFIEDKKLYPVSILSGLSEQQKSLLFAQEIITIKDLLKNTPETIMEHIHTSRDNSNRLFEQAELLLK
;
A
#
# COMPACT_ATOMS: atom_id res chain seq x y z
N MET A 1 -5.90 -8.29 10.91
CA MET A 1 -6.26 -8.42 9.49
C MET A 1 -6.26 -7.02 8.90
N ILE A 2 -5.58 -6.82 7.78
CA ILE A 2 -5.52 -5.53 7.09
C ILE A 2 -6.05 -5.77 5.67
N GLU A 3 -7.03 -4.99 5.24
CA GLU A 3 -7.57 -5.04 3.88
C GLU A 3 -7.32 -3.69 3.19
N CYS A 4 -6.74 -3.74 2.00
CA CYS A 4 -6.47 -2.56 1.19
C CYS A 4 -7.58 -2.36 0.16
N LYS A 5 -8.29 -1.23 0.22
CA LYS A 5 -9.23 -0.80 -0.82
C LYS A 5 -8.62 0.35 -1.61
N TYR A 6 -8.05 0.01 -2.76
CA TYR A 6 -7.47 0.98 -3.69
C TYR A 6 -8.53 1.57 -4.62
N HIS A 7 -8.37 2.84 -4.98
CA HIS A 7 -9.14 3.55 -6.00
C HIS A 7 -8.20 4.26 -6.97
N ASN A 8 -8.52 4.21 -8.26
CA ASN A 8 -7.77 4.92 -9.30
C ASN A 8 -8.04 6.43 -9.29
N ASP A 9 -9.20 6.84 -8.79
CA ASP A 9 -9.65 8.22 -8.75
C ASP A 9 -9.57 8.78 -7.33
N ALA A 10 -8.80 9.85 -7.14
CA ALA A 10 -8.57 10.51 -5.86
C ALA A 10 -9.84 11.14 -5.25
N GLU A 11 -10.88 11.40 -6.04
CA GLU A 11 -12.17 11.90 -5.57
C GLU A 11 -13.05 10.78 -5.00
N THR A 12 -12.81 9.53 -5.40
CA THR A 12 -13.55 8.38 -4.90
C THR A 12 -13.24 8.15 -3.43
N SER A 13 -14.30 7.96 -2.63
CA SER A 13 -14.19 7.68 -1.21
C SER A 13 -14.58 6.22 -0.91
N SER A 14 -13.84 5.57 -0.03
CA SER A 14 -14.30 4.33 0.60
C SER A 14 -15.47 4.65 1.53
N ASP A 15 -16.59 3.94 1.38
CA ASP A 15 -17.87 4.25 2.03
C ASP A 15 -18.20 3.29 3.18
N ILE A 16 -19.38 3.47 3.79
CA ILE A 16 -19.83 2.63 4.90
C ILE A 16 -19.99 1.17 4.48
N LYS A 17 -20.39 0.88 3.24
CA LYS A 17 -20.52 -0.49 2.73
C LYS A 17 -19.16 -1.20 2.72
N THR A 18 -18.11 -0.47 2.32
CA THR A 18 -16.73 -0.96 2.36
C THR A 18 -16.30 -1.30 3.79
N ALA A 19 -16.56 -0.41 4.75
CA ALA A 19 -16.24 -0.65 6.16
C ALA A 19 -17.02 -1.83 6.75
N LEU A 20 -18.32 -1.95 6.45
CA LEU A 20 -19.18 -3.07 6.86
C LEU A 20 -18.66 -4.41 6.30
N TYR A 21 -18.32 -4.45 5.01
CA TYR A 21 -17.78 -5.63 4.35
C TYR A 21 -16.48 -6.11 5.01
N ILE A 22 -15.52 -5.22 5.21
CA ILE A 22 -14.23 -5.55 5.81
C ILE A 22 -14.41 -6.00 7.26
N HIS A 23 -15.27 -5.32 8.03
CA HIS A 23 -15.56 -5.72 9.40
C HIS A 23 -16.22 -7.11 9.45
N SER A 24 -17.16 -7.41 8.55
CA SER A 24 -17.77 -8.74 8.47
C SER A 24 -16.74 -9.84 8.22
N ARG A 25 -15.78 -9.61 7.30
CA ARG A 25 -14.69 -10.57 7.04
C ARG A 25 -13.78 -10.75 8.23
N PHE A 26 -13.43 -9.66 8.91
CA PHE A 26 -12.64 -9.72 10.13
C PHE A 26 -13.32 -10.58 11.20
N GLN A 27 -14.61 -10.35 11.44
CA GLN A 27 -15.37 -11.09 12.46
C GLN A 27 -15.49 -12.56 12.13
N ASP A 28 -15.65 -12.91 10.85
CA ASP A 28 -15.71 -14.31 10.45
C ASP A 28 -14.40 -15.05 10.68
N ILE A 29 -13.28 -14.45 10.26
CA ILE A 29 -11.94 -15.02 10.48
C ILE A 29 -11.63 -15.08 11.99
N LYS A 30 -11.95 -14.03 12.74
CA LYS A 30 -11.74 -13.97 14.19
C LYS A 30 -12.49 -15.10 14.91
N ARG A 31 -13.75 -15.34 14.56
CA ARG A 31 -14.55 -16.45 15.10
C ARG A 31 -13.95 -17.81 14.74
N ALA A 32 -13.44 -17.97 13.52
CA ALA A 32 -12.72 -19.17 13.13
C ALA A 32 -11.43 -19.38 13.96
N CYS A 33 -10.70 -18.29 14.30
CA CYS A 33 -9.55 -18.34 15.22
C CYS A 33 -9.98 -18.78 16.63
N GLU A 34 -11.04 -18.18 17.16
CA GLU A 34 -11.59 -18.49 18.50
C GLU A 34 -12.05 -19.95 18.62
N ASN A 35 -12.61 -20.49 17.53
CA ASN A 35 -13.02 -21.90 17.42
C ASN A 35 -11.88 -22.86 17.07
N LYS A 36 -10.62 -22.39 17.01
CA LYS A 36 -9.43 -23.18 16.65
C LYS A 36 -9.52 -23.84 15.26
N LEU A 37 -10.30 -23.25 14.36
CA LEU A 37 -10.42 -23.70 12.97
C LEU A 37 -9.30 -23.14 12.07
N ASN A 38 -8.54 -22.17 12.56
CA ASN A 38 -7.32 -21.68 11.92
C ASN A 38 -6.27 -21.31 12.98
N HIS A 39 -4.99 -21.22 12.57
CA HIS A 39 -3.86 -20.90 13.45
C HIS A 39 -3.55 -19.40 13.56
N TYR A 40 -4.33 -18.55 12.88
CA TYR A 40 -4.11 -17.11 12.93
C TYR A 40 -4.66 -16.53 14.24
N ASN A 41 -4.11 -15.39 14.67
CA ASN A 41 -4.56 -14.69 15.87
C ASN A 41 -4.78 -13.20 15.56
N PHE A 42 -5.79 -12.91 14.74
CA PHE A 42 -6.12 -11.54 14.40
C PHE A 42 -6.88 -10.86 15.54
N LYS A 43 -6.23 -9.91 16.20
CA LYS A 43 -6.83 -9.12 17.28
C LYS A 43 -7.57 -7.88 16.80
N GLU A 44 -7.20 -7.38 15.62
CA GLU A 44 -7.70 -6.13 15.07
C GLU A 44 -7.99 -6.26 13.57
N GLY A 45 -9.00 -5.54 13.10
CA GLY A 45 -9.29 -5.32 11.69
C GLY A 45 -8.86 -3.91 11.29
N TRP A 46 -8.28 -3.78 10.10
CA TRP A 46 -7.85 -2.50 9.52
C TRP A 46 -8.39 -2.37 8.09
N LEU A 47 -8.88 -1.18 7.75
CA LEU A 47 -9.15 -0.74 6.39
C LEU A 47 -8.06 0.27 5.99
N ALA A 48 -7.27 -0.08 4.98
CA ALA A 48 -6.32 0.83 4.35
C ALA A 48 -6.88 1.29 2.99
N THR A 49 -6.81 2.59 2.66
CA THR A 49 -7.24 3.11 1.36
C THR A 49 -6.35 4.27 0.92
N ASN A 50 -6.09 4.39 -0.38
CA ASN A 50 -5.20 5.42 -0.94
C ASN A 50 -5.87 6.77 -1.19
N THR A 51 -7.18 6.89 -0.91
CA THR A 51 -7.96 8.11 -1.16
C THR A 51 -8.69 8.55 0.11
N LYS A 52 -9.92 9.05 -0.02
CA LYS A 52 -10.75 9.55 1.07
C LYS A 52 -11.60 8.44 1.68
N ILE A 53 -12.11 8.70 2.89
CA ILE A 53 -13.04 7.83 3.62
C ILE A 53 -14.26 8.66 4.03
N THR A 54 -15.47 8.12 3.91
CA THR A 54 -16.69 8.86 4.27
C THR A 54 -16.82 8.99 5.79
N SER A 55 -17.49 10.06 6.25
CA SER A 55 -17.71 10.29 7.68
C SER A 55 -18.56 9.20 8.34
N GLU A 56 -19.49 8.59 7.59
CA GLU A 56 -20.28 7.44 8.03
C GLU A 56 -19.42 6.19 8.25
N ALA A 57 -18.48 5.92 7.34
CA ALA A 57 -17.53 4.83 7.47
C ALA A 57 -16.62 5.02 8.69
N VAL A 58 -16.14 6.26 8.92
CA VAL A 58 -15.35 6.62 10.11
C VAL A 58 -16.14 6.39 11.39
N LYS A 59 -17.39 6.90 11.45
CA LYS A 59 -18.27 6.71 12.62
C LYS A 59 -18.49 5.22 12.91
N TYR A 60 -18.84 4.45 11.89
CA TYR A 60 -19.04 3.01 12.02
C TYR A 60 -17.78 2.30 12.53
N ALA A 61 -16.64 2.56 11.88
CA ALA A 61 -15.37 1.93 12.21
C ALA A 61 -14.94 2.22 13.65
N SER A 62 -15.12 3.46 14.12
CA SER A 62 -14.90 3.84 15.52
C SER A 62 -15.77 3.04 16.48
N CYS A 63 -17.06 2.84 16.17
CA CYS A 63 -17.97 2.07 17.02
C CYS A 63 -17.57 0.60 17.16
N VAL A 64 -17.09 -0.01 16.08
CA VAL A 64 -16.73 -1.44 16.05
C VAL A 64 -15.23 -1.69 16.27
N LYS A 65 -14.45 -0.64 16.55
CA LYS A 65 -12.98 -0.69 16.71
C LYS A 65 -12.25 -1.22 15.46
N LEU A 66 -12.76 -0.93 14.27
CA LEU A 66 -12.06 -1.13 13.00
C LEU A 66 -11.10 0.06 12.79
N LYS A 67 -9.81 -0.21 12.65
CA LYS A 67 -8.82 0.85 12.38
C LYS A 67 -8.89 1.28 10.91
N ILE A 68 -8.61 2.54 10.64
CA ILE A 68 -8.59 3.10 9.28
C ILE A 68 -7.28 3.84 9.06
N VAL A 69 -6.65 3.58 7.92
CA VAL A 69 -5.59 4.41 7.34
C VAL A 69 -6.06 4.81 5.94
N ALA A 70 -6.31 6.10 5.74
CA ALA A 70 -6.63 6.70 4.45
C ALA A 70 -5.53 7.70 4.06
N TRP A 71 -5.66 8.34 2.89
CA TRP A 71 -4.66 9.32 2.43
C TRP A 71 -4.40 10.44 3.46
N HIS A 72 -5.47 11.04 3.99
CA HIS A 72 -5.42 12.11 5.01
C HIS A 72 -6.20 11.76 6.30
N TYR A 73 -6.39 10.48 6.61
CA TYR A 73 -7.04 10.03 7.85
C TYR A 73 -6.26 8.86 8.48
N PRO A 74 -6.03 8.83 9.80
CA PRO A 74 -6.43 9.82 10.80
C PRO A 74 -5.66 11.15 10.63
N LYS A 75 -5.97 12.15 11.47
CA LYS A 75 -5.28 13.46 11.39
C LYS A 75 -3.76 13.34 11.50
N HIS A 76 -3.30 12.36 12.27
CA HIS A 76 -1.91 11.96 12.40
C HIS A 76 -1.79 10.48 11.98
N GLU A 77 -0.60 10.04 11.59
CA GLU A 77 -0.37 8.62 11.21
C GLU A 77 -1.28 8.13 10.08
N ASN A 78 -1.56 9.00 9.11
CA ASN A 78 -2.24 8.63 7.86
C ASN A 78 -1.25 8.11 6.80
N LEU A 79 -1.77 7.68 5.65
CA LEU A 79 -0.95 7.09 4.59
C LEU A 79 0.09 8.08 4.05
N GLU A 80 -0.31 9.33 3.78
CA GLU A 80 0.62 10.38 3.34
C GLU A 80 1.73 10.60 4.38
N TYR A 81 1.37 10.73 5.66
CA TYR A 81 2.31 10.88 6.75
C TYR A 81 3.37 9.77 6.74
N PHE A 82 2.95 8.50 6.63
CA PHE A 82 3.90 7.39 6.61
C PHE A 82 4.78 7.38 5.36
N ILE A 83 4.24 7.75 4.20
CA ILE A 83 5.01 7.85 2.95
C ILE A 83 6.07 8.93 3.09
N GLU A 84 5.72 10.10 3.59
CA GLU A 84 6.63 11.25 3.68
C GLU A 84 7.66 11.10 4.80
N ASP A 85 7.22 10.71 6.00
CA ASP A 85 8.10 10.53 7.18
C ASP A 85 9.17 9.48 6.92
N LYS A 86 8.77 8.35 6.32
CA LYS A 86 9.67 7.22 6.05
C LYS A 86 10.23 7.23 4.63
N LYS A 87 9.90 8.22 3.80
CA LYS A 87 10.29 8.30 2.37
C LYS A 87 10.01 6.98 1.63
N LEU A 88 8.79 6.45 1.79
CA LEU A 88 8.32 5.18 1.22
C LEU A 88 7.65 5.39 -0.14
N TYR A 89 8.38 6.02 -1.06
CA TYR A 89 7.90 6.24 -2.42
C TYR A 89 7.93 4.92 -3.21
N PRO A 90 6.84 4.50 -3.85
CA PRO A 90 6.80 3.24 -4.59
C PRO A 90 7.51 3.39 -5.94
N VAL A 91 8.16 2.32 -6.44
CA VAL A 91 8.82 2.34 -7.76
C VAL A 91 7.87 2.59 -8.92
N SER A 92 6.57 2.39 -8.72
CA SER A 92 5.54 2.62 -9.74
C SER A 92 5.39 4.09 -10.16
N ILE A 93 5.92 5.05 -9.39
CA ILE A 93 5.93 6.47 -9.77
C ILE A 93 7.05 6.82 -10.75
N LEU A 94 8.06 5.95 -10.92
CA LEU A 94 9.16 6.19 -11.85
C LEU A 94 8.64 6.14 -13.29
N SER A 95 9.06 7.12 -14.09
CA SER A 95 8.73 7.16 -15.50
C SER A 95 9.62 6.20 -16.30
N GLY A 96 9.07 5.57 -17.33
CA GLY A 96 9.82 4.65 -18.19
C GLY A 96 9.80 3.18 -17.79
N LEU A 97 8.93 2.81 -16.86
CA LEU A 97 8.61 1.42 -16.55
C LEU A 97 7.29 1.03 -17.21
N SER A 98 7.28 -0.05 -17.99
CA SER A 98 6.05 -0.71 -18.44
C SER A 98 5.39 -1.47 -17.27
N GLU A 99 4.11 -1.81 -17.40
CA GLU A 99 3.40 -2.61 -16.39
C GLU A 99 4.06 -3.98 -16.16
N GLN A 100 4.62 -4.59 -17.22
CA GLN A 100 5.39 -5.83 -17.10
C GLN A 100 6.66 -5.61 -16.28
N GLN A 101 7.39 -4.52 -16.50
CA GLN A 101 8.61 -4.22 -15.74
C GLN A 101 8.32 -3.90 -14.27
N LYS A 102 7.24 -3.16 -13.98
CA LYS A 102 6.77 -2.96 -12.60
C LYS A 102 6.46 -4.29 -11.92
N SER A 103 5.79 -5.20 -12.63
CA SER A 103 5.48 -6.53 -12.11
C SER A 103 6.73 -7.36 -11.81
N LEU A 104 7.77 -7.26 -12.65
CA LEU A 104 9.06 -7.92 -12.41
C LEU A 104 9.77 -7.38 -11.16
N LEU A 105 9.79 -6.05 -10.97
CA LEU A 105 10.32 -5.44 -9.75
C LEU A 105 9.56 -5.94 -8.51
N PHE A 106 8.23 -5.96 -8.54
CA PHE A 106 7.42 -6.43 -7.42
C PHE A 106 7.63 -7.92 -7.12
N ALA A 107 7.80 -8.75 -8.15
CA ALA A 107 8.12 -10.17 -7.99
C ALA A 107 9.48 -10.42 -7.32
N GLN A 108 10.38 -9.44 -7.37
CA GLN A 108 11.69 -9.45 -6.71
C GLN A 108 11.68 -8.66 -5.38
N GLU A 109 10.50 -8.34 -4.86
CA GLU A 109 10.32 -7.56 -3.63
C GLU A 109 10.93 -6.14 -3.68
N ILE A 110 11.15 -5.61 -4.88
CA ILE A 110 11.57 -4.22 -5.11
C ILE A 110 10.32 -3.36 -5.22
N ILE A 111 9.83 -2.87 -4.08
CA ILE A 111 8.56 -2.14 -3.97
C ILE A 111 8.78 -0.62 -3.90
N THR A 112 9.77 -0.18 -3.12
CA THR A 112 10.06 1.25 -2.92
C THR A 112 11.29 1.73 -3.67
N ILE A 113 11.40 3.05 -3.85
CA ILE A 113 12.61 3.70 -4.39
C ILE A 113 13.83 3.35 -3.54
N LYS A 114 13.69 3.26 -2.22
CA LYS A 114 14.76 2.81 -1.32
C LYS A 114 15.18 1.37 -1.60
N ASP A 115 14.25 0.50 -1.98
CA ASP A 115 14.58 -0.89 -2.35
C ASP A 115 15.32 -0.94 -3.69
N LEU A 116 14.89 -0.11 -4.65
CA LEU A 116 15.58 0.01 -5.94
C LEU A 116 17.03 0.48 -5.75
N LEU A 117 17.27 1.50 -4.93
CA LEU A 117 18.60 2.06 -4.68
C LEU A 117 19.52 1.17 -3.83
N LYS A 118 19.01 0.09 -3.22
CA LYS A 118 19.86 -0.95 -2.61
C LYS A 118 20.52 -1.86 -3.66
N ASN A 119 20.12 -1.75 -4.92
CA ASN A 119 20.64 -2.51 -6.04
C ASN A 119 21.58 -1.64 -6.91
N THR A 120 22.19 -2.26 -7.91
CA THR A 120 22.98 -1.54 -8.94
C THR A 120 22.14 -1.32 -10.22
N PRO A 121 22.46 -0.32 -11.05
CA PRO A 121 21.84 -0.16 -12.36
C PRO A 121 21.95 -1.42 -13.23
N GLU A 122 23.07 -2.15 -13.16
CA GLU A 122 23.28 -3.41 -13.86
C GLU A 122 22.31 -4.50 -13.39
N THR A 123 22.15 -4.65 -12.07
CA THR A 123 21.20 -5.61 -11.49
C THR A 123 19.77 -5.31 -11.93
N ILE A 124 19.34 -4.04 -11.84
CA ILE A 124 17.99 -3.66 -12.28
C ILE A 124 17.82 -3.88 -13.78
N MET A 125 18.83 -3.55 -14.59
CA MET A 125 18.81 -3.78 -16.04
C MET A 125 18.54 -5.25 -16.38
N GLU A 126 19.21 -6.18 -15.71
CA GLU A 126 19.00 -7.62 -15.86
C GLU A 126 17.62 -8.06 -15.39
N HIS A 127 17.19 -7.57 -14.22
CA HIS A 127 15.93 -7.92 -13.59
C HIS A 127 14.69 -7.55 -14.41
N ILE A 128 14.69 -6.39 -15.07
CA ILE A 128 13.53 -5.89 -15.84
C ILE A 128 13.77 -5.89 -17.36
N HIS A 129 14.86 -6.51 -17.81
CA HIS A 129 15.26 -6.61 -19.22
C HIS A 129 15.17 -5.26 -19.95
N THR A 130 15.79 -4.22 -19.39
CA THR A 130 15.79 -2.88 -19.98
C THR A 130 17.18 -2.50 -20.51
N SER A 131 17.30 -1.35 -21.18
CA SER A 131 18.60 -0.84 -21.61
C SER A 131 19.36 -0.22 -20.45
N ARG A 132 20.70 -0.20 -20.54
CA ARG A 132 21.55 0.48 -19.56
C ARG A 132 21.16 1.95 -19.37
N ASP A 133 20.89 2.66 -20.47
CA ASP A 133 20.47 4.06 -20.43
C ASP A 133 19.17 4.25 -19.66
N ASN A 134 18.18 3.37 -19.86
CA ASN A 134 16.93 3.46 -19.11
C ASN A 134 17.14 3.12 -17.64
N SER A 135 17.96 2.12 -17.31
CA SER A 135 18.29 1.78 -15.92
C SER A 135 18.96 2.95 -15.19
N ASN A 136 19.96 3.58 -15.81
CA ASN A 136 20.62 4.77 -15.25
C ASN A 136 19.61 5.91 -15.03
N ARG A 137 18.73 6.17 -16.01
CA ARG A 137 17.67 7.17 -15.88
C ARG A 137 16.68 6.88 -14.74
N LEU A 138 16.42 5.60 -14.44
CA LEU A 138 15.59 5.22 -13.29
C LEU A 138 16.30 5.54 -11.97
N PHE A 139 17.61 5.27 -11.88
CA PHE A 139 18.41 5.61 -10.70
C PHE A 139 18.53 7.12 -10.49
N GLU A 140 18.75 7.90 -11.54
CA GLU A 140 18.77 9.37 -11.45
C GLU A 140 17.43 9.92 -10.93
N GLN A 141 16.30 9.44 -11.46
CA GLN A 141 14.97 9.80 -10.96
C GLN A 141 14.78 9.40 -9.49
N ALA A 142 15.20 8.18 -9.13
CA ALA A 142 15.11 7.66 -7.77
C ALA A 142 15.89 8.50 -6.75
N GLU A 143 17.11 8.90 -7.09
CA GLU A 143 17.94 9.77 -6.25
C GLU A 143 17.33 11.16 -6.08
N LEU A 144 16.74 11.74 -7.13
CA LEU A 144 16.07 13.03 -7.05
C LEU A 144 14.86 13.02 -6.11
N LEU A 145 14.14 11.90 -6.02
CA LEU A 145 12.97 11.75 -5.16
C LEU A 145 13.31 11.55 -3.67
N LEU A 146 14.56 11.23 -3.34
CA LEU A 146 15.02 11.07 -1.96
C LEU A 146 15.88 12.23 -1.43
N LYS A 147 16.18 13.23 -2.27
CA LYS A 147 16.81 14.49 -1.83
C LYS A 147 15.82 15.35 -1.04
#